data_AF-A0A7C4VKR9-F1
#
_entry.id   AF-A0A7C4VKR9-F1
#
_cell.length_a   1.000
_cell.length_b   1.000
_cell.length_c   1.000
_cell.angle_alpha   90.00
_cell.angle_beta   90.00
_cell.angle_gamma   90.00
#
_symmetry.space_group_name_H-M   'P 1'
#
loop_
_entity.id
_entity.type
_entity.pdbx_description
1 polymer ?
#
loop_
_entity_poly.entity_id
_entity_poly.type
_entity_poly.pdbx_seq_one_letter_code
_entity_poly.pdbx_strand_id
1 'polypeptide(L)'
;MERHFNITWHIYNQSKVVINISRIGELNWRVFEVLGCRRALLTDKNDEVNEVFNDGEHLMTYSGLDELFDKLEMLLREEDMRLRLASTGYEETSKRHTLYHRAKEILRVCGVG
;
A
#
# COMPACT_ATOMS: atom_id res chain seq x y z
N MET A 1 16.16 -14.73 -5.64
CA MET A 1 14.85 -14.29 -5.09
C MET A 1 15.04 -13.30 -3.93
N GLU A 2 15.91 -13.57 -2.94
CA GLU A 2 16.20 -12.63 -1.83
C GLU A 2 16.83 -11.28 -2.23
N ARG A 3 17.68 -11.24 -3.27
CA ARG A 3 18.33 -9.98 -3.68
C ARG A 3 17.37 -8.91 -4.20
N HIS A 4 16.27 -9.29 -4.83
CA HIS A 4 15.29 -8.32 -5.36
C HIS A 4 14.48 -7.68 -4.23
N PHE A 5 14.08 -8.48 -3.23
CA PHE A 5 13.38 -7.96 -2.04
C PHE A 5 14.20 -6.90 -1.31
N ASN A 6 15.48 -7.20 -1.00
CA ASN A 6 16.34 -6.28 -0.24
C ASN A 6 16.53 -4.90 -0.90
N ILE A 7 16.55 -4.84 -2.23
CA ILE A 7 16.66 -3.58 -2.98
C ILE A 7 15.34 -2.81 -2.89
N THR A 8 14.20 -3.50 -3.05
CA THR A 8 12.88 -2.88 -3.01
C THR A 8 12.58 -2.23 -1.65
N TRP A 9 12.86 -2.92 -0.53
CA TRP A 9 12.69 -2.35 0.82
C TRP A 9 13.54 -1.10 1.04
N HIS A 10 14.78 -1.11 0.52
CA HIS A 10 15.69 0.03 0.64
C HIS A 10 15.17 1.24 -0.14
N ILE A 11 14.68 1.01 -1.37
CA ILE A 11 14.09 2.06 -2.22
C ILE A 11 12.84 2.64 -1.55
N TYR A 12 11.95 1.80 -1.04
CA TYR A 12 10.73 2.28 -0.38
C TYR A 12 11.07 3.10 0.86
N ASN A 13 12.00 2.66 1.70
CA ASN A 13 12.38 3.40 2.89
C ASN A 13 13.01 4.77 2.63
N GLN A 14 13.59 4.98 1.45
CA GLN A 14 14.15 6.26 1.03
C GLN A 14 13.13 7.14 0.29
N SER A 15 11.98 6.58 -0.08
CA SER A 15 10.95 7.29 -0.85
C SER A 15 10.01 8.07 0.06
N LYS A 16 9.63 9.29 -0.35
CA LYS A 16 8.57 10.05 0.32
C LYS A 16 7.19 9.47 -0.01
N VAL A 17 6.98 9.21 -1.30
CA VAL A 17 5.75 8.67 -1.88
C VAL A 17 6.15 7.56 -2.83
N VAL A 18 5.44 6.44 -2.82
CA VAL A 18 5.59 5.38 -3.83
C VAL A 18 4.35 5.39 -4.71
N ILE A 19 4.57 5.30 -6.02
CA ILE A 19 3.50 5.19 -7.01
C ILE A 19 3.34 3.72 -7.38
N ASN A 20 2.11 3.22 -7.30
CA ASN A 20 1.73 1.93 -7.86
C ASN A 20 0.82 2.17 -9.07
N ILE A 21 1.17 1.54 -10.18
CA ILE A 21 0.33 1.47 -11.37
C ILE A 21 0.06 -0.02 -11.58
N SER A 22 -1.17 -0.46 -11.33
CA SER A 22 -1.60 -1.83 -11.59
C SER A 22 -1.68 -2.10 -13.10
N ARG A 23 -1.63 -3.37 -13.48
CA ARG A 23 -1.64 -3.74 -14.91
C ARG A 23 -3.06 -3.84 -15.45
N ILE A 24 -3.99 -4.31 -14.64
CA ILE A 24 -5.37 -4.63 -15.02
C ILE A 24 -6.39 -4.09 -14.01
N GLY A 25 -6.00 -3.19 -13.11
CA GLY A 25 -6.87 -2.74 -12.02
C GLY A 25 -6.96 -3.79 -10.91
N GLU A 26 -5.84 -4.36 -10.48
CA GLU A 26 -5.78 -5.40 -9.44
C GLU A 26 -5.15 -4.90 -8.12
N LEU A 27 -5.60 -5.46 -6.99
CA LEU A 27 -4.91 -5.33 -5.70
C LEU A 27 -3.67 -6.21 -5.72
N ASN A 28 -2.55 -5.63 -6.15
CA ASN A 28 -1.27 -6.34 -6.20
C ASN A 28 -0.51 -6.26 -4.86
N TRP A 29 0.57 -7.03 -4.79
CA TRP A 29 1.37 -7.16 -3.57
C TRP A 29 2.11 -5.87 -3.18
N ARG A 30 2.36 -4.97 -4.15
CA ARG A 30 3.07 -3.70 -3.93
C ARG A 30 2.35 -2.83 -2.91
N VAL A 31 1.01 -2.88 -2.89
CA VAL A 31 0.20 -2.14 -1.92
C VAL A 31 0.60 -2.50 -0.51
N PHE A 32 0.67 -3.80 -0.20
CA PHE A 32 1.04 -4.29 1.13
C PHE A 32 2.52 -4.05 1.45
N GLU A 33 3.42 -4.20 0.49
CA GLU A 33 4.87 -3.98 0.69
C GLU A 33 5.16 -2.51 1.06
N VAL A 34 4.58 -1.57 0.32
CA VAL A 34 4.78 -0.12 0.54
C VAL A 34 4.19 0.30 1.89
N LEU A 35 2.95 -0.09 2.18
CA LEU A 35 2.32 0.24 3.44
C LEU A 35 3.05 -0.43 4.62
N GLY A 36 3.52 -1.66 4.46
CA GLY A 36 4.38 -2.35 5.42
C GLY A 36 5.70 -1.63 5.72
N CYS A 37 6.18 -0.78 4.81
CA CYS A 37 7.37 0.08 5.00
C CYS A 37 7.09 1.43 5.67
N ARG A 38 5.84 1.71 6.09
CA ARG A 38 5.40 3.03 6.55
C ARG A 38 5.68 4.12 5.51
N ARG A 39 5.24 3.88 4.27
CA ARG A 39 5.37 4.86 3.19
C ARG A 39 4.01 5.21 2.61
N ALA A 40 3.86 6.47 2.22
CA ALA A 40 2.65 6.92 1.55
C ALA A 40 2.58 6.29 0.16
N LEU A 41 1.43 5.73 -0.16
CA LEU A 41 1.15 5.05 -1.41
C LEU A 41 0.12 5.85 -2.21
N LEU A 42 0.45 6.12 -3.47
CA LEU A 42 -0.49 6.59 -4.48
C LEU A 42 -0.72 5.45 -5.48
N THR A 43 -1.95 4.97 -5.61
CA THR A 43 -2.29 3.80 -6.44
C THR A 43 -3.49 4.07 -7.35
N ASP A 44 -3.63 3.33 -8.44
CA ASP A 44 -4.85 3.39 -9.25
C ASP A 44 -6.10 3.04 -8.43
N LYS A 45 -7.20 3.72 -8.72
CA LYS A 45 -8.49 3.48 -8.09
C LYS A 45 -9.05 2.13 -8.55
N ASN A 46 -9.30 1.25 -7.60
CA ASN A 46 -9.78 -0.10 -7.81
C ASN A 46 -10.71 -0.51 -6.66
N ASP A 47 -11.80 -1.20 -6.97
CA ASP A 47 -12.75 -1.74 -6.01
C ASP A 47 -12.08 -2.72 -5.02
N GLU A 48 -11.17 -3.60 -5.49
CA GLU A 48 -10.44 -4.52 -4.61
C GLU A 48 -9.57 -3.77 -3.59
N VAL A 49 -8.99 -2.63 -3.98
CA VAL A 49 -8.24 -1.78 -3.05
C VAL A 49 -9.18 -1.18 -2.01
N ASN A 50 -10.35 -0.70 -2.42
CA ASN A 50 -11.34 -0.08 -1.55
C ASN A 50 -12.01 -1.08 -0.59
N GLU A 51 -12.04 -2.37 -0.93
CA GLU A 51 -12.52 -3.44 -0.03
C GLU A 51 -11.56 -3.67 1.16
N VAL A 52 -10.28 -3.33 1.00
CA VAL A 52 -9.23 -3.60 2.00
C VAL A 52 -8.72 -2.33 2.67
N PHE A 53 -8.70 -1.21 1.95
CA PHE A 53 -8.12 0.05 2.40
C PHE A 53 -9.05 1.24 2.10
N ASN A 54 -9.03 2.24 2.98
CA ASN A 54 -9.80 3.46 2.83
C ASN A 54 -8.97 4.52 2.10
N ASP A 55 -9.46 5.00 0.95
CA ASP A 55 -8.86 6.13 0.23
C ASP A 55 -8.89 7.42 1.07
N GLY A 56 -7.78 8.13 1.12
CA GLY A 56 -7.58 9.33 1.94
C GLY A 56 -7.27 9.05 3.42
N GLU A 57 -7.35 7.79 3.86
CA GLU A 57 -7.01 7.37 5.22
C GLU A 57 -5.79 6.45 5.23
N HIS A 58 -5.80 5.31 4.53
CA HIS A 58 -4.71 4.33 4.54
C HIS A 58 -3.72 4.52 3.39
N LEU A 59 -4.23 5.00 2.26
CA LEU A 59 -3.51 5.25 1.01
C LEU A 59 -4.26 6.33 0.23
N MET A 60 -3.73 6.72 -0.93
CA MET A 60 -4.42 7.61 -1.84
C MET A 60 -4.61 6.96 -3.20
N THR A 61 -5.79 7.11 -3.80
CA THR A 61 -6.08 6.58 -5.15
C THR A 61 -6.07 7.65 -6.24
N TYR A 62 -5.97 7.28 -7.52
CA TYR A 62 -6.18 8.17 -8.66
C TYR A 62 -6.89 7.43 -9.81
N SER A 63 -7.61 8.17 -10.68
CA SER A 63 -8.42 7.62 -11.78
C SER A 63 -7.86 7.95 -13.17
N GLY A 64 -6.81 8.77 -13.25
CA GLY A 64 -6.16 9.18 -14.50
C GLY A 64 -4.84 9.89 -14.26
N LEU A 65 -4.12 10.22 -15.34
CA LEU A 65 -2.80 10.86 -15.24
C LEU A 65 -2.85 12.25 -14.59
N ASP A 66 -3.85 13.07 -14.93
CA ASP A 66 -3.98 14.42 -14.37
C ASP A 66 -4.16 14.34 -12.84
N GLU A 67 -5.08 13.49 -12.37
CA GLU A 67 -5.32 13.28 -10.94
C GLU A 67 -4.09 12.67 -10.24
N LEU A 68 -3.34 11.80 -10.92
CA LEU A 68 -2.08 11.25 -10.40
C LEU A 68 -1.06 12.37 -10.15
N PHE A 69 -0.87 13.29 -11.10
CA PHE A 69 0.08 14.39 -10.95
C PHE A 69 -0.35 15.36 -9.84
N ASP A 70 -1.63 15.75 -9.83
CA ASP A 70 -2.17 16.65 -8.80
C ASP A 70 -2.01 16.08 -7.39
N LYS A 71 -2.37 14.80 -7.21
CA LYS A 71 -2.26 14.12 -5.92
C LYS A 71 -0.81 13.87 -5.53
N LEU A 72 0.07 13.59 -6.49
CA LEU A 72 1.50 13.45 -6.20
C LEU A 72 2.09 14.78 -5.70
N GLU A 73 1.76 15.90 -6.35
CA GLU A 73 2.22 17.22 -5.92
C GLU A 73 1.69 17.56 -4.51
N MET A 74 0.41 17.30 -4.26
CA MET A 74 -0.20 17.46 -2.94
C MET A 74 0.54 16.63 -1.88
N LEU A 75 0.79 15.35 -2.14
CA LEU A 75 1.51 14.47 -1.22
C LEU A 75 2.96 14.91 -0.98
N LEU A 76 3.62 15.49 -1.99
CA LEU A 76 4.99 16.02 -1.83
C LEU A 76 5.01 17.31 -0.99
N ARG A 77 4.01 18.17 -1.16
CA ARG A 77 3.88 19.46 -0.44
C ARG A 77 3.40 19.29 1.00
N GLU A 78 2.45 18.40 1.25
CA GLU A 78 1.75 18.28 2.53
C GLU A 78 2.30 17.12 3.37
N GLU A 79 3.36 17.41 4.13
CA GLU A 79 4.06 16.40 4.93
C GLU A 79 3.17 15.70 5.95
N ASP A 80 2.34 16.44 6.70
CA ASP A 80 1.49 15.84 7.73
C ASP A 80 0.47 14.87 7.15
N MET A 81 -0.12 15.20 5.99
CA MET A 81 -1.03 14.29 5.30
C MET A 81 -0.30 13.02 4.87
N ARG A 82 0.87 13.17 4.26
CA ARG A 82 1.70 12.06 3.81
C ARG A 82 2.11 11.14 4.96
N LEU A 83 2.52 11.71 6.10
CA LEU A 83 2.91 10.96 7.29
C LEU A 83 1.70 10.26 7.95
N ARG A 84 0.52 10.89 7.94
CA ARG A 84 -0.72 10.25 8.40
C ARG A 84 -1.04 9.01 7.57
N LEU A 85 -1.13 9.14 6.25
CA LEU A 85 -1.39 8.02 5.32
C LEU A 85 -0.39 6.87 5.54
N ALA A 86 0.90 7.20 5.62
CA ALA A 86 1.95 6.22 5.86
C ALA A 86 1.79 5.47 7.19
N SER A 87 1.35 6.16 8.25
CA SER A 87 1.17 5.55 9.57
C SER A 87 -0.07 4.68 9.64
N THR A 88 -1.21 5.20 9.23
CA THR A 88 -2.51 4.49 9.26
C THR A 88 -2.51 3.30 8.31
N GLY A 89 -1.95 3.44 7.10
CA GLY A 89 -1.82 2.33 6.16
C GLY A 89 -0.89 1.22 6.67
N TYR A 90 0.21 1.58 7.36
CA TYR A 90 1.04 0.60 8.05
C TYR A 90 0.31 -0.11 9.17
N GLU A 91 -0.45 0.63 9.99
CA GLU A 91 -1.21 0.05 11.09
C GLU A 91 -2.23 -0.97 10.58
N GLU A 92 -2.99 -0.63 9.53
CA GLU A 92 -3.98 -1.56 8.97
C GLU A 92 -3.30 -2.80 8.38
N THR A 93 -2.20 -2.60 7.62
CA THR A 93 -1.43 -3.70 7.03
C THR A 93 -0.84 -4.63 8.09
N SER A 94 -0.23 -4.08 9.14
CA SER A 94 0.41 -4.86 10.21
C SER A 94 -0.60 -5.57 11.10
N LYS A 95 -1.78 -4.97 11.35
CA LYS A 95 -2.84 -5.57 12.17
C LYS A 95 -3.54 -6.74 11.48
N ARG A 96 -3.68 -6.72 10.15
CA ARG A 96 -4.57 -7.67 9.44
C ARG A 96 -3.97 -8.39 8.24
N HIS A 97 -2.95 -7.84 7.60
CA HIS A 97 -2.52 -8.28 6.26
C HIS A 97 -1.08 -8.80 6.20
N THR A 98 -0.55 -9.25 7.33
CA THR A 98 0.74 -9.96 7.36
C THR A 98 0.58 -11.38 6.82
N LEU A 99 1.69 -11.96 6.34
CA LEU A 99 1.73 -13.37 5.93
C LEU A 99 1.33 -14.32 7.07
N TYR A 100 1.62 -13.96 8.32
CA TYR A 100 1.20 -14.73 9.48
C TYR A 100 -0.33 -14.78 9.60
N HIS A 101 -1.03 -13.65 9.47
CA HIS A 101 -2.49 -13.60 9.51
C HIS A 101 -3.10 -14.43 8.38
N ARG A 102 -2.54 -14.33 7.16
CA ARG A 102 -3.00 -15.12 6.00
C ARG A 102 -2.76 -16.62 6.17
N ALA A 103 -1.61 -17.02 6.68
CA ALA A 103 -1.31 -18.42 6.98
C ALA A 103 -2.30 -18.99 8.01
N LYS A 104 -2.59 -18.22 9.08
CA LYS A 104 -3.57 -18.61 10.10
C LYS A 104 -4.99 -18.75 9.52
N GLU A 105 -5.39 -17.85 8.63
CA GLU A 105 -6.68 -17.90 7.94
C GLU A 105 -6.79 -19.14 7.05
N ILE A 106 -5.76 -19.44 6.24
CA ILE A 106 -5.71 -20.64 5.41
C ILE A 106 -5.83 -21.90 6.27
N LEU A 107 -5.06 -22.00 7.36
CA LEU A 107 -5.12 -23.17 8.25
C LEU A 107 -6.51 -23.35 8.86
N ARG A 108 -7.15 -22.25 9.29
CA ARG A 108 -8.52 -22.27 9.80
C ARG A 108 -9.51 -22.78 8.75
N VAL A 109 -9.46 -22.25 7.53
CA VAL A 109 -10.39 -22.64 6.45
C VAL A 109 -10.18 -24.09 6.01
N CYS A 110 -8.94 -24.57 6.01
CA CYS A 110 -8.61 -25.96 5.71
C CYS A 110 -8.90 -26.94 6.86
N GLY A 111 -9.36 -26.47 8.03
CA GLY A 111 -9.67 -27.32 9.18
C GLY A 111 -8.43 -27.90 9.88
N VAL A 112 -7.27 -27.26 9.73
CA VAL A 112 -5.97 -27.68 10.28
C VAL A 112 -5.38 -26.64 11.27
N GLY A 113 -6.19 -25.68 11.72
CA GLY A 113 -5.78 -24.58 12.60
C GLY A 113 -6.63 -24.40 13.84
#